data_AF-A0A1Q7WE87-F1
#
_entry.id   AF-A0A1Q7WE87-F1
#
_cell.length_a   1.000
_cell.length_b   1.000
_cell.length_c   1.000
_cell.angle_alpha   90.00
_cell.angle_beta   90.00
_cell.angle_gamma   90.00
#
_symmetry.space_group_name_H-M   'P 1'
#
loop_
_entity.id
_entity.type
_entity.pdbx_description
1 polymer ?
#
loop_
_entity_poly.entity_id
_entity_poly.type
_entity_poly.pdbx_seq_one_letter_code
_entity_poly.pdbx_strand_id
1 'polypeptide(L)' 'MTLTLSKGAQTFPVPNVTGLPEDEAVAKLAAQGFTNVKVNKWFFGNTIRSQQPEAGTYARHKDPLALYESPLS' A
#
# COMPACT_ATOMS: atom_id res chain seq x y z
N MET A 1 22.15 6.44 -2.41
CA MET A 1 21.12 7.51 -2.45
C MET A 1 20.14 7.22 -1.32
N THR A 2 20.12 8.05 -0.28
CA THR A 2 19.33 7.83 0.94
C THR A 2 18.09 8.71 0.90
N LEU A 3 16.91 8.09 0.86
CA LEU A 3 15.63 8.82 0.87
C LEU A 3 15.52 9.57 2.21
N THR A 4 15.43 10.90 2.13
CA THR A 4 15.22 11.78 3.28
C THR A 4 13.80 11.59 3.82
N LEU A 5 13.63 10.76 4.85
CA LEU A 5 12.35 10.70 5.56
C LEU A 5 12.25 11.91 6.50
N SER A 6 11.62 12.98 6.01
CA SER A 6 11.39 14.23 6.74
C SER A 6 10.59 14.01 8.03
N LYS A 7 11.24 14.30 9.16
CA LYS A 7 10.69 14.33 10.53
C LYS A 7 9.68 15.48 10.72
N GLY A 8 8.45 15.34 10.22
CA GLY A 8 7.43 16.39 10.32
C GLY A 8 6.00 15.96 10.67
N ALA A 9 5.69 14.66 10.71
CA ALA A 9 4.40 14.14 11.21
C ALA A 9 4.58 12.68 11.62
N GLN A 10 3.71 12.16 12.49
CA GLN A 10 3.72 10.73 12.88
C GLN A 10 3.52 9.86 11.64
N THR A 11 4.58 9.16 11.23
CA THR A 11 4.56 8.19 10.15
C THR A 11 4.58 6.78 10.71
N PHE A 12 3.85 5.89 10.08
CA PHE A 12 3.70 4.49 10.48
C PHE A 12 4.30 3.58 9.41
N PRO A 13 4.87 2.42 9.81
CA PRO A 13 5.42 1.47 8.87
C PRO A 13 4.32 0.91 7.97
N VAL A 14 4.53 0.94 6.67
CA VAL A 14 3.59 0.43 5.69
C VAL A 14 3.74 -1.09 5.60
N PRO A 15 2.68 -1.88 5.87
CA PRO A 15 2.74 -3.33 5.79
C PRO A 15 2.95 -3.79 4.34
N ASN A 16 3.61 -4.93 4.16
CA ASN A 16 3.69 -5.58 2.86
C ASN A 16 2.36 -6.28 2.55
N VAL A 17 1.70 -5.82 1.49
CA VAL A 17 0.49 -6.41 0.92
C VAL A 17 0.69 -6.89 -0.52
N THR A 18 1.91 -6.79 -1.05
CA THR A 18 2.25 -7.33 -2.37
C THR A 18 2.13 -8.85 -2.34
N GLY A 19 1.46 -9.41 -3.35
CA GLY A 19 1.15 -10.84 -3.46
C GLY A 19 -0.13 -11.26 -2.74
N LEU A 20 -0.75 -10.38 -1.96
CA LEU A 20 -2.05 -10.64 -1.33
C LEU A 20 -3.19 -10.27 -2.28
N PRO A 21 -4.39 -10.86 -2.09
CA PRO A 21 -5.59 -10.38 -2.75
C PRO A 21 -5.96 -8.97 -2.24
N GLU A 22 -6.66 -8.20 -3.07
CA GLU A 22 -7.10 -6.83 -2.75
C GLU A 22 -7.76 -6.73 -1.37
N ASP A 23 -8.70 -7.63 -1.08
CA ASP A 23 -9.48 -7.60 0.15
C ASP A 23 -8.59 -7.74 1.40
N GLU A 24 -7.66 -8.71 1.37
CA GLU A 24 -6.68 -8.89 2.44
C GLU A 24 -5.69 -7.72 2.53
N ALA A 25 -5.29 -7.17 1.39
CA ALA A 25 -4.38 -6.02 1.33
C ALA A 25 -5.02 -4.79 1.99
N VAL A 26 -6.26 -4.48 1.62
CA VAL A 26 -7.04 -3.38 2.19
C VAL A 26 -7.29 -3.62 3.68
N ALA A 27 -7.66 -4.84 4.08
CA ALA A 27 -7.89 -5.18 5.49
C ALA A 27 -6.62 -5.01 6.34
N LYS A 28 -5.45 -5.44 5.85
CA LYS A 28 -4.16 -5.24 6.55
C LYS A 28 -3.80 -3.77 6.70
N LEU A 29 -4.02 -2.98 5.66
CA LEU A 29 -3.77 -1.54 5.68
C LEU A 29 -4.73 -0.82 6.64
N ALA A 30 -6.02 -1.16 6.60
CA ALA A 30 -7.02 -0.64 7.51
C ALA A 30 -6.73 -1.00 8.97
N ALA A 31 -6.25 -2.22 9.25
CA ALA A 31 -5.84 -2.67 10.58
C ALA A 31 -4.65 -1.86 11.15
N GLN A 32 -3.79 -1.33 10.27
CA GLN A 32 -2.72 -0.40 10.66
C GLN A 32 -3.19 1.06 10.78
N GLY A 33 -4.47 1.33 10.48
CA GLY A 33 -5.08 2.66 10.53
C GLY A 33 -4.98 3.44 9.22
N PHE A 34 -4.50 2.84 8.12
CA PHE A 34 -4.47 3.51 6.83
C PHE A 34 -5.88 3.59 6.26
N THR A 35 -6.38 4.81 6.07
CA THR A 35 -7.75 5.06 5.60
C THR A 35 -7.81 5.47 4.13
N ASN A 36 -6.68 5.85 3.53
CA ASN A 36 -6.62 6.38 2.16
C ASN A 36 -5.99 5.36 1.21
N VAL A 37 -6.64 4.21 1.04
CA VAL A 37 -6.18 3.14 0.14
C VAL A 37 -6.88 3.30 -1.21
N LYS A 38 -6.10 3.32 -2.29
CA LYS A 38 -6.55 3.39 -3.68
C LYS A 38 -6.10 2.15 -4.40
N VAL A 39 -7.04 1.31 -4.79
CA VAL A 39 -6.73 0.09 -5.54
C VAL A 39 -7.02 0.32 -7.02
N ASN A 40 -6.00 0.17 -7.83
CA ASN A 40 -6.07 0.31 -9.27
C ASN A 40 -6.36 -1.06 -9.87
N LYS A 41 -7.66 -1.40 -9.89
CA LYS A 41 -8.15 -2.71 -10.27
C LYS A 41 -8.13 -2.88 -11.78
N TRP A 42 -7.52 -3.97 -12.28
CA TRP A 42 -7.70 -4.37 -13.68
C TRP A 42 -8.80 -5.42 -13.72
N PHE A 43 -9.66 -5.44 -14.75
CA PHE A 43 -10.83 -6.33 -14.84
C PHE A 43 -10.56 -7.83 -14.57
N PHE A 44 -9.30 -8.25 -14.65
CA PHE A 44 -8.87 -9.61 -14.39
C PHE A 44 -7.89 -9.72 -13.21
N GLY A 45 -7.42 -8.64 -12.59
CA GLY A 45 -6.48 -8.74 -11.47
C GLY A 45 -7.08 -9.46 -10.26
N ASN A 46 -6.33 -10.40 -9.67
CA ASN A 46 -6.71 -11.06 -8.42
C ASN A 46 -5.79 -10.70 -7.24
N THR A 47 -4.58 -10.20 -7.51
CA THR A 47 -3.55 -9.98 -6.49
C THR A 47 -2.79 -8.69 -6.72
N ILE A 48 -2.34 -8.08 -5.63
CA ILE A 48 -1.53 -6.87 -5.65
C ILE A 48 -0.14 -7.21 -6.16
N ARG A 49 0.25 -6.63 -7.30
CA ARG A 49 1.58 -6.77 -7.89
C ARG A 49 2.58 -5.79 -7.32
N SER A 50 2.09 -4.60 -7.00
CA SER A 50 2.90 -3.51 -6.49
C SER A 50 2.07 -2.62 -5.57
N GLN A 51 2.74 -2.05 -4.57
CA GLN A 51 2.17 -1.08 -3.66
C GLN A 51 3.06 0.15 -3.62
N GLN A 52 2.44 1.32 -3.51
CA GLN A 52 3.12 2.57 -3.28
C GLN A 52 2.43 3.34 -2.15
N PRO A 53 3.19 3.83 -1.16
CA PRO A 53 4.62 3.64 -0.97
C PRO A 53 5.00 2.17 -0.65
N GLU A 54 6.26 1.81 -0.90
CA GLU A 54 6.74 0.42 -0.84
C GLU A 54 6.62 -0.17 0.57
N ALA A 55 6.56 -1.49 0.68
CA ALA A 55 6.52 -2.16 1.97
C ALA A 55 7.74 -1.81 2.83
N GLY A 56 7.52 -1.58 4.13
CA GLY A 56 8.59 -1.21 5.06
C GLY A 56 9.01 0.26 4.97
N THR A 57 8.42 1.05 4.07
CA THR A 57 8.52 2.52 4.12
C THR A 57 7.63 3.09 5.21
N TYR A 58 7.80 4.37 5.51
CA TYR A 58 7.04 5.08 6.52
C TYR A 58 6.09 6.06 5.84
N ALA A 59 4.79 5.87 6.03
CA ALA A 59 3.75 6.73 5.47
C ALA A 59 2.78 7.18 6.57
N ARG A 60 2.05 8.26 6.30
CA ARG A 60 1.00 8.74 7.22
C ARG A 60 -0.27 7.92 6.97
N HIS A 61 -1.14 7.79 7.97
CA HIS A 61 -2.45 7.13 7.78
C HIS A 61 -3.32 7.75 6.68
N LYS A 62 -3.16 9.06 6.47
CA LYS A 62 -3.87 9.85 5.47
C LYS A 62 -3.18 9.88 4.10
N ASP A 63 -1.95 9.37 3.99
CA ASP A 63 -1.21 9.34 2.72
C ASP A 63 -1.92 8.38 1.76
N PRO A 64 -2.06 8.73 0.47
CA PRO A 64 -2.65 7.82 -0.50
C PRO A 64 -1.75 6.61 -0.71
N LEU A 65 -2.27 5.42 -0.41
CA LEU A 65 -1.65 4.16 -0.78
C LEU A 65 -2.21 3.67 -2.10
N ALA A 66 -1.42 3.78 -3.16
CA ALA A 66 -1.77 3.24 -4.46
C ALA A 66 -1.35 1.78 -4.55
N LEU A 67 -2.33 0.88 -4.73
CA LEU A 67 -2.11 -0.53 -4.99
C LEU A 67 -2.36 -0.83 -6.46
N TYR A 68 -1.44 -1.53 -7.10
CA TYR A 68 -1.53 -1.94 -8.50
C TYR A 68 -1.67 -3.45 -8.56
N GLU A 69 -2.75 -3.91 -9.18
CA GLU A 69 -2.95 -5.34 -9.43
C GLU A 69 -2.14 -5.82 -10.63
N SER A 70 -1.81 -7.11 -10.62
CA SER A 70 -1.17 -7.75 -11.75
C SER A 70 -2.21 -8.13 -12.80
N PRO A 71 -1.99 -7.86 -14.10
CA PRO A 71 -2.81 -8.48 -15.15
C PRO A 71 -2.59 -10.00 -15.13
N LEU A 72 -3.66 -10.78 -15.32
CA LEU A 72 -3.50 -12.20 -15.66
C LEU A 72 -2.67 -12.27 -16.95
N SER A 73 -1.49 -12.87 -16.88
CA SER A 73 -0.74 -13.27 -18.09
C SER A 73 -1.32 -14.54 -18.69
#